data_AF-A0A352A288-F1
#
_entry.id   AF-A0A352A288-F1
#
_cell.length_a   1.000
_cell.length_b   1.000
_cell.length_c   1.000
_cell.angle_alpha   90.00
_cell.angle_beta   90.00
_cell.angle_gamma   90.00
#
_symmetry.space_group_name_H-M   'P 1'
#
loop_
_entity.id
_entity.type
_entity.pdbx_description
1 polymer ?
#
loop_
_entity_poly.entity_id
_entity_poly.type
_entity_poly.pdbx_seq_one_letter_code
_entity_poly.pdbx_strand_id
1 'polypeptide(L)'
;MSKKFFILPLITTLLLSSCGQVVTPETKTETPKKPVTTEVVKSDYFTERVKLIGKITPLKETIVSAQVSGVIKTLDATVGKNVKKGDILATLDFSTTTVNANLNNTETAYSNTLVTYGLTKESIEKDLENARIALESARTSKENTYVSTEKQLQLAQIQLDNARIQKGNT
;
A
#
# COMPACT_ATOMS: atom_id res chain seq x y z
N MET A 1 105.62 -21.78 64.83
CA MET A 1 107.00 -21.36 65.14
C MET A 1 106.95 -20.26 66.19
N SER A 2 107.88 -20.35 67.13
CA SER A 2 107.81 -19.84 68.50
C SER A 2 108.65 -18.59 68.76
N LYS A 3 108.35 -17.91 69.89
CA LYS A 3 109.18 -16.96 70.70
C LYS A 3 109.08 -15.49 70.26
N LYS A 4 108.43 -14.59 71.01
CA LYS A 4 108.73 -13.97 72.34
C LYS A 4 110.03 -13.15 72.36
N PHE A 5 109.91 -11.83 72.59
CA PHE A 5 110.57 -11.02 73.65
C PHE A 5 110.06 -9.55 73.51
N PHE A 6 109.20 -9.05 74.41
CA PHE A 6 109.52 -8.34 75.68
C PHE A 6 109.96 -6.88 75.47
N ILE A 7 109.00 -5.95 75.32
CA ILE A 7 109.16 -4.52 75.68
C ILE A 7 107.89 -4.08 76.41
N LEU A 8 108.01 -4.14 77.73
CA LEU A 8 107.12 -3.75 78.83
C LEU A 8 108.05 -2.86 79.69
N PRO A 9 107.74 -1.62 80.12
CA PRO A 9 106.46 -0.88 80.18
C PRO A 9 106.55 0.63 79.81
N LEU A 10 105.67 1.16 78.95
CA LEU A 10 105.46 2.64 78.86
C LEU A 10 104.05 3.06 78.39
N ILE A 11 103.19 2.11 78.03
CA ILE A 11 101.85 2.39 77.47
C ILE A 11 100.75 2.31 78.55
N THR A 12 101.11 2.03 79.80
CA THR A 12 100.18 1.84 80.93
C THR A 12 99.68 3.15 81.56
N THR A 13 100.13 4.31 81.11
CA THR A 13 99.82 5.60 81.77
C THR A 13 98.82 6.49 81.03
N LEU A 14 98.29 6.08 79.88
CA LEU A 14 97.44 6.96 79.05
C LEU A 14 95.96 6.57 78.92
N LEU A 15 95.50 5.54 79.63
CA LEU A 15 94.15 4.98 79.47
C LEU A 15 93.19 5.22 80.66
N LEU A 16 93.47 6.16 81.57
CA LEU A 16 92.65 6.41 82.77
C LEU A 16 91.98 7.79 82.90
N SER A 17 91.89 8.59 81.83
CA SER A 17 91.11 9.84 81.87
C SER A 17 90.09 9.90 80.76
N SER A 18 88.86 9.45 81.02
CA SER A 18 87.63 10.22 80.79
C SER A 18 86.40 9.31 80.88
N CYS A 19 85.78 9.31 82.06
CA CYS A 19 84.53 8.64 82.38
C CYS A 19 83.41 9.69 82.51
N GLY A 20 82.21 9.39 81.99
CA GLY A 20 80.94 10.13 82.13
C GLY A 20 80.32 10.47 80.75
N GLN A 21 79.06 10.21 80.39
CA GLN A 21 77.83 9.98 81.17
C GLN A 21 76.68 9.54 80.21
N VAL A 22 75.90 8.52 80.63
CA VAL A 22 74.48 8.20 80.34
C VAL A 22 74.03 7.74 78.95
N VAL A 23 73.50 6.51 78.92
CA VAL A 23 72.75 5.86 77.84
C VAL A 23 71.26 5.87 78.21
N THR A 24 70.41 6.46 77.37
CA THR A 24 68.94 6.53 77.50
C THR A 24 68.28 5.38 76.72
N PRO A 25 67.22 4.73 77.24
CA PRO A 25 66.63 3.53 76.63
C PRO A 25 65.68 3.84 75.46
N GLU A 26 65.67 2.94 74.48
CA GLU A 26 64.81 2.96 73.30
C GLU A 26 63.31 2.86 73.67
N THR A 27 62.49 3.78 73.15
CA THR A 27 61.02 3.74 73.25
C THR A 27 60.45 3.32 71.90
N LYS A 28 59.75 2.17 71.89
CA LYS A 28 58.99 1.65 70.74
C LYS A 28 57.76 2.53 70.49
N THR A 29 57.84 3.41 69.50
CA THR A 29 56.74 4.29 69.10
C THR A 29 55.62 3.47 68.45
N GLU A 30 54.53 3.22 69.18
CA GLU A 30 53.26 2.87 68.54
C GLU A 30 52.82 4.04 67.65
N THR A 31 52.70 3.79 66.34
CA THR A 31 52.23 4.80 65.39
C THR A 31 50.81 5.23 65.74
N PRO A 32 50.55 6.55 65.87
CA PRO A 32 49.23 7.05 66.23
C PRO A 32 48.21 6.70 65.15
N LYS A 33 47.13 6.01 65.54
CA LYS A 33 45.99 5.73 64.65
C LYS A 33 45.36 7.07 64.25
N LYS A 34 45.39 7.39 62.97
CA LYS A 34 44.77 8.60 62.43
C LYS A 34 43.25 8.45 62.49
N PRO A 35 42.53 9.40 63.11
CA PRO A 35 41.08 9.35 63.11
C PRO A 35 40.56 9.50 61.68
N VAL A 36 39.60 8.65 61.30
CA VAL A 36 38.92 8.70 60.01
C VAL A 36 37.43 8.84 60.23
N THR A 37 36.79 9.63 59.39
CA THR A 37 35.33 9.80 59.40
C THR A 37 34.72 8.69 58.55
N THR A 38 33.74 7.98 59.11
CA THR A 38 33.01 6.91 58.42
C THR A 38 31.52 7.22 58.42
N GLU A 39 30.81 6.80 57.37
CA GLU A 39 29.36 6.86 57.28
C GLU A 39 28.79 5.46 57.02
N VAL A 40 27.61 5.16 57.57
CA VAL A 40 26.94 3.86 57.41
C VAL A 40 26.08 3.88 56.14
N VAL A 41 26.48 3.09 55.14
CA VAL A 41 25.72 2.92 53.90
C VAL A 41 24.40 2.21 54.18
N LYS A 42 23.29 2.76 53.68
CA LYS A 42 21.95 2.17 53.73
C LYS A 42 21.47 1.82 52.33
N SER A 43 20.79 0.69 52.18
CA SER A 43 20.12 0.34 50.93
C SER A 43 18.83 1.14 50.82
N ASP A 44 18.66 1.81 49.68
CA ASP A 44 17.43 2.52 49.33
C ASP A 44 17.05 2.19 47.88
N TYR A 45 15.78 2.36 47.55
CA TYR A 45 15.28 2.18 46.20
C TYR A 45 15.47 3.47 45.42
N PHE A 46 16.29 3.44 44.38
CA PHE A 46 16.37 4.53 43.42
C PHE A 46 15.87 4.07 42.04
N THR A 47 15.23 4.98 41.32
CA THR A 47 14.81 4.76 39.94
C THR A 47 15.67 5.62 39.03
N GLU A 48 16.46 4.97 38.18
CA GLU A 48 17.20 5.65 37.12
C GLU A 48 16.23 6.06 36.01
N ARG A 49 16.18 7.36 35.71
CA ARG A 49 15.38 7.89 34.60
C ARG A 49 16.29 8.39 33.50
N VAL A 50 16.10 7.88 32.29
CA VAL A 50 16.77 8.40 31.09
C VAL A 50 15.87 9.42 30.43
N LYS A 51 16.37 10.65 30.27
CA LYS A 51 15.68 11.69 29.50
C LYS A 51 16.04 11.53 28.02
N LEU A 52 15.05 11.19 27.21
CA LEU A 52 15.19 11.14 25.76
C LEU A 52 14.66 12.45 25.16
N ILE A 53 15.42 13.00 24.22
CA ILE A 53 15.00 14.15 23.41
C ILE A 53 14.64 13.61 22.04
N GLY A 54 13.47 13.98 21.55
CA GLY A 54 12.97 13.54 20.25
C GLY A 54 12.36 14.70 19.48
N LYS A 55 12.21 14.50 18.17
CA LYS A 55 11.53 15.44 17.28
C LYS A 55 10.13 14.91 16.97
N ILE A 56 9.13 15.79 17.03
CA ILE A 56 7.78 15.47 16.60
C ILE A 56 7.72 15.62 15.06
N THR A 57 7.18 14.62 14.39
CA THR A 57 6.94 14.62 12.95
C THR A 57 5.46 14.39 12.67
N PRO A 58 4.93 14.91 11.54
CA PRO A 58 3.56 14.64 11.15
C PRO A 58 3.35 13.14 10.94
N LEU A 59 2.18 12.64 11.33
CA LEU A 59 1.80 11.25 11.09
C LEU A 59 1.64 10.95 9.59
N LYS A 60 1.16 11.93 8.82
CA LYS A 60 1.00 11.89 7.37
C LYS A 60 1.23 13.28 6.80
N GLU A 61 1.96 13.34 5.71
CA GLU A 61 2.23 14.55 4.94
C GLU A 61 1.94 14.24 3.47
N THR A 62 1.23 15.14 2.78
CA THR A 62 0.91 14.97 1.37
C THR A 62 0.97 16.31 0.66
N ILE A 63 1.53 16.28 -0.55
CA ILE A 63 1.48 17.41 -1.47
C ILE A 63 0.15 17.32 -2.23
N VAL A 64 -0.57 18.43 -2.33
CA VAL A 64 -1.79 18.53 -3.13
C VAL A 64 -1.45 19.21 -4.45
N SER A 65 -1.74 18.55 -5.56
CA SER A 65 -1.53 19.07 -6.91
C SER A 65 -2.74 18.82 -7.78
N ALA A 66 -2.92 19.65 -8.81
CA ALA A 66 -3.95 19.42 -9.82
C ALA A 66 -3.60 18.18 -10.65
N GLN A 67 -4.59 17.34 -10.93
CA GLN A 67 -4.43 16.15 -11.79
C GLN A 67 -4.54 16.49 -13.28
N VAL A 68 -5.19 17.61 -13.60
CA VAL A 68 -5.39 18.10 -14.96
C VAL A 68 -4.95 19.55 -15.05
N SER A 69 -4.45 19.95 -16.21
CA SER A 69 -4.11 21.34 -16.48
C SER A 69 -5.37 22.19 -16.59
N GLY A 70 -5.36 23.35 -15.93
CA GLY A 70 -6.48 24.29 -15.94
C GLY A 70 -6.13 25.58 -15.23
N VAL A 71 -6.98 26.59 -15.37
CA VAL A 71 -6.84 27.89 -14.70
C VAL A 71 -7.57 27.82 -13.37
N ILE A 72 -6.99 28.34 -12.28
CA ILE A 72 -7.68 28.41 -10.99
C ILE A 72 -8.84 29.41 -11.08
N LYS A 73 -10.05 28.93 -10.80
CA LYS A 73 -11.27 29.75 -10.68
C LYS A 73 -11.43 30.29 -9.26
N THR A 74 -11.31 29.41 -8.26
CA THR A 74 -11.39 29.76 -6.84
C THR A 74 -10.29 29.07 -6.06
N LEU A 75 -9.79 29.75 -5.02
CA LEU A 75 -8.87 29.18 -4.05
C LEU A 75 -9.48 29.35 -2.66
N ASP A 76 -10.05 28.27 -2.14
CA ASP A 76 -10.80 28.25 -0.88
C ASP A 76 -9.93 27.82 0.31
N ALA A 77 -8.70 27.37 0.02
CA ALA A 77 -7.69 27.04 1.01
C ALA A 77 -6.92 28.27 1.49
N THR A 78 -6.66 28.34 2.79
CA THR A 78 -5.81 29.35 3.42
C THR A 78 -4.79 28.67 4.34
N VAL A 79 -3.63 29.29 4.51
CA VAL A 79 -2.56 28.75 5.37
C VAL A 79 -3.05 28.67 6.82
N GLY A 80 -2.87 27.49 7.44
CA GLY A 80 -3.32 27.22 8.81
C GLY A 80 -4.79 26.80 8.94
N LYS A 81 -5.55 26.75 7.83
CA LYS A 81 -6.93 26.25 7.83
C LYS A 81 -6.95 24.74 8.05
N ASN A 82 -7.73 24.29 9.03
CA ASN A 82 -8.06 22.88 9.21
C ASN A 82 -9.07 22.46 8.14
N VAL A 83 -8.81 21.35 7.45
CA VAL A 83 -9.67 20.81 6.39
C VAL A 83 -9.93 19.33 6.64
N LYS A 84 -11.07 18.85 6.16
CA LYS A 84 -11.48 17.44 6.21
C LYS A 84 -11.30 16.78 4.86
N LYS A 85 -11.34 15.45 4.86
CA LYS A 85 -11.31 14.66 3.62
C LYS A 85 -12.54 15.02 2.76
N GLY A 86 -12.30 15.42 1.53
CA GLY A 86 -13.33 15.81 0.57
C GLY A 86 -13.59 17.32 0.49
N ASP A 87 -12.98 18.13 1.36
CA ASP A 87 -13.11 19.57 1.28
C ASP A 87 -12.47 20.10 -0.02
N ILE A 88 -13.19 20.99 -0.70
CA ILE A 88 -12.70 21.65 -1.91
C ILE A 88 -11.68 22.71 -1.48
N LEU A 89 -10.45 22.56 -1.96
CA LEU A 89 -9.35 23.49 -1.69
C LEU A 89 -9.20 24.56 -2.78
N ALA A 90 -9.47 24.18 -4.02
CA ALA A 90 -9.49 25.07 -5.18
C ALA A 90 -10.41 24.48 -6.26
N THR A 91 -11.03 25.35 -7.05
CA THR A 91 -11.81 24.97 -8.23
C THR A 91 -11.09 25.45 -9.47
N LEU A 92 -11.02 24.61 -10.50
CA LEU A 92 -10.46 24.98 -11.80
C LEU A 92 -11.58 25.41 -12.76
N ASP A 93 -11.29 26.41 -13.60
CA ASP A 93 -12.15 26.78 -14.72
C ASP A 93 -11.77 25.96 -15.96
N PHE A 94 -12.73 25.14 -16.41
CA PHE A 94 -12.58 24.32 -17.61
C PHE A 94 -13.33 24.88 -18.82
N SER A 95 -14.04 26.02 -18.70
CA SER A 95 -14.90 26.56 -19.75
C SER A 95 -14.21 26.74 -21.10
N THR A 96 -12.93 27.14 -21.09
CA THR A 96 -12.09 27.33 -22.28
C THR A 96 -11.11 26.18 -22.52
N THR A 97 -11.12 25.16 -21.65
CA THR A 97 -10.15 24.07 -21.69
C THR A 97 -10.59 22.99 -22.67
N THR A 98 -9.63 22.38 -23.35
CA THR A 98 -9.82 21.22 -24.24
C THR A 98 -10.58 20.07 -23.57
N VAL A 99 -10.52 19.96 -22.25
CA VAL A 99 -11.24 18.97 -21.44
C VAL A 99 -12.76 19.07 -21.63
N ASN A 100 -13.35 20.27 -21.56
CA ASN A 100 -14.79 20.43 -21.74
C ASN A 100 -15.22 20.20 -23.19
N ALA A 101 -14.43 20.65 -24.16
CA ALA A 101 -14.70 20.38 -25.57
C ALA A 101 -14.64 18.87 -25.87
N ASN A 102 -13.66 18.16 -25.29
CA ASN A 102 -13.54 16.71 -25.42
C ASN A 102 -14.72 15.97 -24.77
N LEU A 103 -15.15 16.41 -23.58
CA LEU A 103 -16.32 15.85 -22.92
C LEU A 103 -17.58 16.00 -23.77
N ASN A 104 -17.88 17.21 -24.25
CA ASN A 104 -19.05 17.48 -25.10
C ASN A 104 -19.03 16.65 -26.40
N ASN A 105 -17.87 16.53 -27.04
CA ASN A 105 -17.70 15.72 -28.23
C ASN A 105 -17.95 14.23 -27.94
N THR A 106 -17.46 13.74 -26.80
CA THR A 106 -17.65 12.35 -26.37
C THR A 106 -19.10 12.07 -26.02
N GLU A 107 -19.78 13.00 -25.34
CA GLU A 107 -21.21 12.90 -25.05
C GLU A 107 -22.04 12.88 -26.34
N THR A 108 -21.71 13.74 -27.30
CA THR A 108 -22.37 13.76 -28.62
C THR A 108 -22.14 12.45 -29.38
N ALA A 109 -20.91 11.95 -29.41
CA ALA A 109 -20.58 10.67 -30.03
C ALA A 109 -21.30 9.49 -29.37
N TYR A 110 -21.38 9.49 -28.04
CA TYR A 110 -22.14 8.50 -27.27
C TYR A 110 -23.63 8.54 -27.61
N SER A 111 -24.23 9.73 -27.62
CA SER A 111 -25.64 9.93 -27.99
C SER A 111 -25.93 9.45 -29.42
N ASN A 112 -25.08 9.78 -30.39
CA ASN A 112 -25.23 9.33 -31.78
C ASN A 112 -25.14 7.80 -31.88
N THR A 113 -24.23 7.19 -31.11
CA THR A 113 -24.07 5.73 -31.05
C THR A 113 -25.32 5.07 -30.46
N LEU A 114 -25.88 5.65 -29.39
CA LEU A 114 -27.10 5.15 -28.76
C LEU A 114 -28.30 5.19 -29.72
N VAL A 115 -28.47 6.28 -30.46
CA VAL A 115 -29.51 6.42 -31.49
C VAL A 115 -29.31 5.38 -32.59
N THR A 116 -28.09 5.24 -33.10
CA THR A 116 -27.76 4.28 -34.16
C THR A 116 -28.03 2.84 -33.70
N TYR A 117 -27.70 2.52 -32.45
CA TYR A 117 -27.99 1.22 -31.85
C TYR A 117 -29.50 0.95 -31.81
N GLY A 118 -30.30 1.93 -31.39
CA GLY A 118 -31.77 1.84 -31.39
C GLY A 118 -32.34 1.58 -32.79
N LEU A 119 -31.90 2.36 -33.78
CA LEU A 119 -32.31 2.19 -35.18
C LEU A 119 -31.90 0.83 -35.74
N THR A 120 -30.69 0.36 -35.44
CA THR A 120 -30.19 -0.94 -35.89
C THR A 120 -31.02 -2.07 -35.29
N LYS A 121 -31.34 -1.99 -34.00
CA LYS A 121 -32.20 -2.97 -33.34
C LYS A 121 -33.58 -3.02 -33.98
N GLU A 122 -34.21 -1.86 -34.20
CA GLU A 122 -35.53 -1.77 -34.83
C GLU A 122 -35.50 -2.30 -36.28
N SER A 123 -34.43 -2.02 -37.04
CA SER A 123 -34.23 -2.57 -38.38
C SER A 123 -34.16 -4.09 -38.35
N ILE A 124 -33.35 -4.66 -37.44
CA ILE A 124 -33.23 -6.12 -37.29
C ILE A 124 -34.57 -6.75 -36.90
N GLU A 125 -35.34 -6.12 -36.01
CA GLU A 125 -36.67 -6.60 -35.63
C GLU A 125 -37.63 -6.62 -36.83
N LYS A 126 -37.61 -5.57 -37.66
CA LYS A 126 -38.41 -5.51 -38.90
C LYS A 126 -37.97 -6.54 -39.93
N ASP A 127 -36.67 -6.71 -40.13
CA ASP A 127 -36.12 -7.69 -41.07
C ASP A 127 -36.51 -9.12 -40.66
N LEU A 128 -36.46 -9.40 -39.36
CA LEU A 128 -36.86 -10.68 -38.80
C LEU A 128 -38.38 -10.92 -38.97
N GLU A 129 -39.20 -9.89 -38.78
CA GLU A 129 -40.63 -9.99 -39.01
C GLU A 129 -40.98 -10.21 -40.49
N ASN A 130 -40.33 -9.47 -41.39
CA ASN A 130 -40.47 -9.67 -42.83
C ASN A 130 -40.07 -11.10 -43.25
N ALA A 131 -39.00 -11.64 -42.68
CA ALA A 131 -38.58 -13.02 -42.93
C ALA A 131 -39.61 -14.05 -42.46
N ARG A 132 -40.29 -13.81 -41.32
CA ARG A 132 -41.40 -14.65 -40.85
C ARG A 132 -42.60 -14.61 -41.79
N ILE A 133 -42.99 -13.41 -42.23
CA ILE A 133 -44.11 -13.24 -43.18
C ILE A 133 -43.79 -13.95 -44.51
N ALA A 134 -42.56 -13.82 -45.00
CA ALA A 134 -42.11 -14.51 -46.22
C ALA A 134 -42.14 -16.05 -46.04
N LEU A 135 -41.70 -16.56 -44.90
CA LEU A 135 -41.77 -17.99 -44.59
C LEU A 135 -43.21 -18.49 -44.55
N GLU A 136 -44.11 -17.74 -43.94
CA GLU A 136 -45.52 -18.12 -43.82
C GLU A 136 -46.25 -18.09 -45.17
N SER A 137 -45.97 -17.09 -46.00
CA SER A 137 -46.51 -17.04 -47.36
C SER A 137 -45.99 -18.20 -48.23
N ALA A 138 -44.72 -18.58 -48.08
CA ALA A 138 -44.16 -19.75 -48.76
C ALA A 138 -44.81 -21.06 -48.30
N ARG A 139 -45.10 -21.22 -47.01
CA ARG A 139 -45.84 -22.37 -46.47
C ARG A 139 -47.25 -22.44 -47.03
N THR A 140 -47.97 -21.32 -47.01
CA THR A 140 -49.33 -21.22 -47.54
C THR A 140 -49.37 -21.55 -49.03
N SER A 141 -48.42 -21.03 -49.82
CA SER A 141 -48.32 -21.33 -51.26
C SER A 141 -48.03 -22.80 -51.53
N LYS A 142 -47.11 -23.41 -50.76
CA LYS A 142 -46.84 -24.85 -50.82
C LYS A 142 -48.10 -25.66 -50.56
N GLU A 143 -48.84 -25.35 -49.49
CA GLU A 143 -50.07 -26.05 -49.12
C GLU A 143 -51.13 -25.94 -50.21
N ASN A 144 -51.38 -24.72 -50.72
CA ASN A 144 -52.32 -24.49 -51.81
C ASN A 144 -51.95 -25.26 -53.08
N THR A 145 -50.66 -25.33 -53.40
CA THR A 145 -50.14 -26.08 -54.56
C THR A 145 -50.27 -27.59 -54.36
N TYR A 146 -50.01 -28.08 -53.15
CA TYR A 146 -50.16 -29.49 -52.81
C TYR A 146 -51.63 -29.92 -52.94
N VAL A 147 -52.55 -29.20 -52.28
CA VAL A 147 -53.99 -29.48 -52.31
C VAL A 147 -54.56 -29.38 -53.73
N SER A 148 -54.11 -28.40 -54.54
CA SER A 148 -54.58 -28.28 -55.93
C SER A 148 -54.08 -29.42 -56.81
N THR A 149 -52.82 -29.82 -56.65
CA THR A 149 -52.22 -30.94 -57.39
C THR A 149 -52.87 -32.27 -57.00
N GLU A 150 -53.17 -32.48 -55.73
CA GLU A 150 -53.89 -33.67 -55.23
C GLU A 150 -55.28 -33.78 -55.86
N LYS A 151 -56.04 -32.68 -55.89
CA LYS A 151 -57.34 -32.64 -56.57
C LYS A 151 -57.22 -32.93 -58.06
N GLN A 152 -56.18 -32.42 -58.71
CA GLN A 152 -55.94 -32.64 -60.13
C GLN A 152 -55.60 -34.11 -60.43
N LEU A 153 -54.82 -34.76 -59.57
CA LEU A 153 -54.55 -36.19 -59.62
C LEU A 153 -55.84 -37.01 -59.45
N GLN A 154 -56.68 -36.64 -58.48
CA GLN A 154 -57.97 -37.31 -58.26
C GLN A 154 -58.88 -37.21 -59.49
N LEU A 155 -58.97 -36.05 -60.13
CA LEU A 155 -59.73 -35.87 -61.37
C LEU A 155 -59.16 -36.71 -62.52
N ALA A 156 -57.84 -36.74 -62.68
CA ALA A 156 -57.19 -37.57 -63.70
C ALA A 156 -57.48 -39.07 -63.47
N GLN A 157 -57.50 -39.50 -62.21
CA GLN A 157 -57.85 -40.88 -61.86
C GLN A 157 -59.30 -41.22 -62.21
N ILE A 158 -60.25 -40.32 -61.89
CA ILE A 158 -61.66 -40.49 -62.25
C ILE A 158 -61.84 -40.58 -63.78
N GLN A 159 -61.13 -39.74 -64.54
CA GLN A 159 -61.16 -39.77 -66.00
C GLN A 159 -60.62 -41.10 -66.56
N LEU A 160 -59.53 -41.61 -65.98
CA LEU A 160 -58.95 -42.89 -66.38
C LEU A 160 -59.93 -44.05 -66.12
N ASP A 161 -60.59 -44.07 -64.96
CA ASP A 161 -61.55 -45.11 -64.62
C ASP A 161 -62.79 -45.07 -65.52
N ASN A 162 -63.30 -43.87 -65.83
CA ASN A 162 -64.38 -43.71 -66.83
C ASN A 162 -63.98 -44.25 -68.20
N ALA A 163 -62.75 -43.97 -68.67
CA ALA A 163 -62.25 -44.49 -69.94
C ALA A 163 -62.11 -46.03 -69.94
N ARG A 164 -61.72 -46.62 -68.81
CA ARG A 164 -61.67 -48.08 -68.64
C ARG A 164 -63.06 -48.72 -68.69
N ILE A 165 -64.06 -48.11 -68.03
CA ILE A 165 -65.45 -48.60 -68.06
C ILE A 165 -65.99 -48.60 -69.49
N GLN A 166 -65.76 -47.53 -70.25
CA GLN A 166 -66.21 -47.44 -71.64
C GLN A 166 -65.57 -48.53 -72.52
N LYS A 167 -64.27 -48.81 -72.34
CA LYS A 167 -63.57 -49.87 -73.08
C LYS A 167 -64.04 -51.29 -72.71
N GLY A 168 -64.46 -51.52 -71.47
CA GLY A 168 -64.97 -52.83 -71.03
C GLY A 168 -66.40 -53.13 -71.49
N ASN A 169 -67.13 -52.11 -71.95
CA ASN A 169 -68.53 -52.21 -72.40
C ASN A 169 -68.68 -52.36 -73.92
N THR A 170 -67.55 -52.53 -74.63
CA THR A 170 -67.44 -52.86 -76.07
C THR A 170 -66.84 -54.24 -76.23
#